data_AF-A0A962IBB7-F1
#
_entry.id   AF-A0A962IBB7-F1
#
_cell.length_a   1.000
_cell.length_b   1.000
_cell.length_c   1.000
_cell.angle_alpha   90.00
_cell.angle_beta   90.00
_cell.angle_gamma   90.00
#
_symmetry.space_group_name_H-M   'P 1'
#
loop_
_entity.id
_entity.type
_entity.pdbx_description
1 polymer ?
#
loop_
_entity_poly.entity_id
_entity_poly.type
_entity_poly.pdbx_seq_one_letter_code
_entity_poly.pdbx_strand_id
1 'polypeptide(L)'
;MRATDTSPRRWAWVGGLIGGGALLTWLLLPSLDYLPPVKRDAVDVFINPPPGLPASVSEQEIFLPILERLRPYMDGEKEPALRNYYIIGFGGGGTLGIRAKDQSRVKELEQVVRTEIIAGFPDVRAFAAQGNLFGGIAADRSIQIHLQSRDIQGLGEVARKGQELLTAAFPGAVVNAFPPPDFASPEIRVRP
;
A
#
# COMPACT_ATOMS: atom_id res chain seq x y z
N MET A 1 35.71 26.08 42.73
CA MET A 1 34.88 26.40 41.53
C MET A 1 33.48 26.74 42.00
N ARG A 2 32.98 27.96 41.74
CA ARG A 2 31.66 28.45 42.23
C ARG A 2 30.46 27.72 41.61
N ALA A 3 30.65 26.98 40.51
CA ALA A 3 29.57 26.33 39.78
C ALA A 3 28.98 25.08 40.47
N THR A 4 29.72 24.42 41.37
CA THR A 4 29.33 23.13 42.00
C THR A 4 29.50 23.12 43.53
N ASP A 5 29.52 24.31 44.13
CA ASP A 5 29.80 24.52 45.55
C ASP A 5 28.68 24.05 46.49
N THR A 6 27.45 23.90 46.01
CA THR A 6 26.28 23.49 46.81
C THR A 6 25.55 22.29 46.18
N SER A 7 24.94 21.44 47.01
CA SER A 7 24.18 20.25 46.55
C SER A 7 23.06 20.60 45.55
N PRO A 8 22.27 21.68 45.72
CA PRO A 8 21.27 22.07 44.73
C PRO A 8 21.87 22.44 43.37
N ARG A 9 23.03 23.12 43.36
CA ARG A 9 23.72 23.46 42.11
C ARG A 9 24.25 22.22 41.40
N ARG A 10 24.77 21.24 42.14
CA ARG A 10 25.21 19.95 41.56
C ARG A 10 24.05 19.22 40.90
N TRP A 11 22.90 19.12 41.57
CA TRP A 11 21.70 18.50 40.99
C TRP A 11 21.15 19.27 39.79
N ALA A 12 21.17 20.61 39.83
CA ALA A 12 20.78 21.43 38.69
C ALA A 12 21.69 21.20 37.46
N TRP A 13 23.00 21.07 37.67
CA TRP A 13 23.93 20.71 36.60
C TRP A 13 23.69 19.31 36.06
N VAL A 14 23.52 18.32 36.94
CA VAL A 14 23.22 16.93 36.53
C VAL A 14 21.92 16.88 35.73
N GLY A 15 20.85 17.48 36.24
CA GLY A 15 19.57 17.53 35.54
C GLY A 15 19.63 18.32 34.23
N GLY A 16 20.34 19.45 34.21
CA GLY A 16 20.52 20.28 33.01
C GLY A 16 21.34 19.58 31.92
N LEU A 17 22.40 18.86 32.27
CA LEU A 17 23.22 18.12 31.31
C LEU A 17 22.50 16.87 30.78
N ILE A 18 21.83 16.11 31.65
CA ILE A 18 21.05 14.93 31.24
C ILE A 18 19.85 15.37 30.39
N GLY A 19 19.06 16.31 30.90
CA GLY A 19 17.87 16.83 30.21
C GLY A 19 18.23 17.56 28.92
N GLY A 20 19.28 18.38 28.93
CA GLY A 20 19.81 19.06 27.75
C GLY A 20 20.31 18.07 26.68
N GLY A 21 21.03 17.03 27.09
CA GLY A 21 21.48 15.97 26.19
C GLY A 21 20.32 15.18 25.57
N ALA A 22 19.29 14.85 26.35
CA ALA A 22 18.08 14.19 25.86
C ALA A 22 17.30 15.10 24.90
N LEU A 23 17.13 16.37 25.25
CA LEU A 23 16.44 17.37 24.43
C LEU A 23 17.18 17.61 23.11
N LEU A 24 18.50 17.75 23.14
CA LEU A 24 19.31 17.92 21.94
C LEU A 24 19.26 16.67 21.06
N THR A 25 19.34 15.48 21.64
CA THR A 25 19.16 14.22 20.91
C THR A 25 17.81 14.16 20.22
N TRP A 26 16.74 14.62 20.88
CA TRP A 26 15.40 14.63 20.31
C TRP A 26 15.23 15.69 19.21
N LEU A 27 15.73 16.91 19.43
CA LEU A 27 15.66 18.02 18.45
C LEU A 27 16.51 17.77 17.20
N LEU A 28 17.65 17.10 17.36
CA LEU A 28 18.61 16.83 16.30
C LEU A 28 18.49 15.41 15.74
N LEU A 29 17.48 14.63 16.15
CA LEU A 29 17.26 13.28 15.64
C LEU A 29 17.07 13.37 14.12
N PRO A 30 17.99 12.84 13.30
CA PRO A 30 17.83 12.88 11.86
C PRO A 30 16.65 12.00 11.46
N SER A 31 16.08 12.25 10.28
CA SER A 31 15.09 11.35 9.71
C SER A 31 15.67 9.94 9.63
N LEU A 32 15.00 8.97 10.27
CA LEU A 32 15.43 7.56 10.28
C LEU A 32 15.33 6.89 8.90
N ASP A 33 14.74 7.57 7.92
CA ASP A 33 14.72 7.13 6.53
C ASP A 33 16.07 7.40 5.86
N TYR A 34 16.91 6.37 5.81
CA TYR A 34 18.21 6.40 5.11
C TYR A 34 18.08 6.73 3.61
N LEU A 35 16.96 6.36 2.99
CA LEU A 35 16.67 6.69 1.60
C LEU A 35 15.19 7.08 1.48
N PRO A 36 14.87 8.38 1.33
CA PRO A 36 13.51 8.80 1.04
C PRO A 36 13.01 8.03 -0.20
N PRO A 37 11.78 7.51 -0.19
CA PRO A 37 11.28 6.70 -1.29
C PRO A 37 11.19 7.58 -2.54
N VAL A 38 12.10 7.34 -3.49
CA VAL A 38 12.00 7.91 -4.83
C VAL A 38 10.81 7.24 -5.49
N LYS A 39 9.80 8.03 -5.85
CA LYS A 39 8.58 7.53 -6.46
C LYS A 39 8.77 7.26 -7.95
N ARG A 40 8.06 6.25 -8.47
CA ARG A 40 7.99 5.99 -9.92
C ARG A 40 7.02 6.96 -10.57
N ASP A 41 7.24 7.25 -11.83
CA ASP A 41 6.32 8.03 -12.67
C ASP A 41 5.16 7.16 -13.19
N ALA A 42 4.60 6.32 -12.33
CA ALA A 42 3.52 5.41 -12.65
C ALA A 42 2.66 5.15 -11.41
N VAL A 43 1.36 5.00 -11.62
CA VAL A 43 0.43 4.38 -10.68
C VAL A 43 0.39 2.89 -11.00
N ASP A 44 0.80 2.09 -10.04
CA ASP A 44 0.75 0.63 -10.11
C ASP A 44 -0.59 0.15 -9.55
N VAL A 45 -1.26 -0.73 -10.29
CA VAL A 45 -2.54 -1.30 -9.92
C VAL A 45 -2.39 -2.82 -9.79
N PHE A 46 -2.99 -3.37 -8.75
CA PHE A 46 -3.07 -4.80 -8.49
C PHE A 46 -4.52 -5.20 -8.41
N ILE A 47 -4.90 -6.19 -9.21
CA ILE A 47 -6.27 -6.71 -9.29
C ILE A 47 -6.23 -8.18 -8.90
N ASN A 48 -7.07 -8.53 -7.94
CA ASN A 48 -7.24 -9.88 -7.44
C ASN A 48 -8.72 -10.27 -7.58
N PRO A 49 -9.10 -10.88 -8.72
CA PRO A 49 -10.45 -11.40 -8.95
C PRO A 49 -10.81 -12.51 -7.95
N PRO A 50 -12.10 -12.87 -7.84
CA PRO A 50 -12.52 -14.00 -7.04
C PRO A 50 -11.90 -15.31 -7.58
N PRO A 51 -11.60 -16.27 -6.69
CA PRO A 51 -11.03 -17.55 -7.08
C PRO A 51 -12.00 -18.31 -8.01
N GLY A 52 -11.44 -19.01 -9.01
CA GLY A 52 -12.22 -19.78 -9.97
C GLY A 52 -12.80 -18.96 -11.13
N LEU A 53 -12.61 -17.63 -11.16
CA LEU A 53 -13.02 -16.81 -12.29
C LEU A 53 -12.18 -17.16 -13.54
N PRO A 54 -12.80 -17.57 -14.66
CA PRO A 54 -12.06 -17.87 -15.88
C PRO A 54 -11.32 -16.64 -16.41
N ALA A 55 -10.18 -16.85 -17.07
CA ALA A 55 -9.39 -15.77 -17.66
C ALA A 55 -10.20 -14.96 -18.68
N SER A 56 -11.03 -15.62 -19.48
CA SER A 56 -11.92 -14.97 -20.46
C SER A 56 -12.95 -14.05 -19.80
N VAL A 57 -13.48 -14.44 -18.65
CA VAL A 57 -14.45 -13.61 -17.90
C VAL A 57 -13.73 -12.44 -17.23
N SER A 58 -12.54 -12.67 -16.66
CA SER A 58 -11.71 -11.59 -16.11
C SER A 58 -11.37 -10.54 -17.18
N GLU A 59 -11.08 -10.98 -18.40
CA GLU A 59 -10.84 -10.09 -19.52
C GLU A 59 -12.07 -9.26 -19.86
N GLN A 60 -13.23 -9.89 -20.02
CA GLN A 60 -14.46 -9.24 -20.44
C GLN A 60 -15.06 -8.31 -19.38
N GLU A 61 -15.04 -8.72 -18.12
CA GLU A 61 -15.75 -8.02 -17.04
C GLU A 61 -14.85 -7.08 -16.23
N ILE A 62 -13.52 -7.22 -16.33
CA ILE A 62 -12.58 -6.40 -15.54
C ILE A 62 -11.65 -5.62 -16.46
N PHE A 63 -10.87 -6.28 -17.31
CA PHE A 63 -9.83 -5.59 -18.08
C PHE A 63 -10.39 -4.72 -19.21
N LEU A 64 -11.39 -5.19 -19.96
CA LEU A 64 -12.04 -4.38 -21.01
C LEU A 64 -12.71 -3.12 -20.43
N PRO A 65 -13.52 -3.18 -19.35
CA PRO A 65 -14.08 -1.97 -18.73
C PRO A 65 -13.00 -1.00 -18.22
N ILE A 66 -11.88 -1.50 -17.69
CA ILE A 66 -10.77 -0.62 -17.31
C ILE A 66 -10.17 0.09 -18.52
N LEU A 67 -9.97 -0.62 -19.63
CA LEU A 67 -9.48 -0.01 -20.88
C LEU A 67 -10.43 1.08 -21.38
N GLU A 68 -11.73 0.81 -21.37
CA GLU A 68 -12.75 1.80 -21.74
C GLU A 68 -12.71 3.04 -20.84
N ARG A 69 -12.55 2.86 -19.53
CA ARG A 69 -12.46 3.96 -18.56
C ARG A 69 -11.16 4.76 -18.71
N LEU A 70 -10.06 4.14 -19.13
CA LEU A 70 -8.78 4.81 -19.37
C LEU A 70 -8.74 5.57 -20.69
N ARG A 71 -9.56 5.19 -21.67
CA ARG A 71 -9.54 5.74 -23.03
C ARG A 71 -9.70 7.26 -23.08
N PRO A 72 -10.67 7.91 -22.39
CA PRO A 72 -10.80 9.36 -22.40
C PRO A 72 -9.57 10.09 -21.85
N TYR A 73 -8.82 9.46 -20.93
CA TYR A 73 -7.59 10.03 -20.38
C TYR A 73 -6.39 9.83 -21.33
N MET A 74 -6.37 8.77 -22.14
CA MET A 74 -5.38 8.59 -23.22
C MET A 74 -5.62 9.54 -24.39
N ASP A 75 -6.89 9.76 -24.75
CA ASP A 75 -7.28 10.64 -25.86
C ASP A 75 -7.14 12.13 -25.47
N GLY A 76 -6.92 12.41 -24.19
CA GLY A 76 -6.75 13.77 -23.66
C GLY A 76 -8.06 14.52 -23.45
N GLU A 77 -9.20 13.82 -23.47
CA GLU A 77 -10.52 14.36 -23.17
C GLU A 77 -10.73 14.58 -21.66
N LYS A 78 -10.08 13.75 -20.83
CA LYS A 78 -10.07 13.85 -19.38
C LYS A 78 -8.66 14.04 -18.82
N GLU A 79 -8.60 14.63 -17.64
CA GLU A 79 -7.36 14.95 -16.93
C GLU A 79 -7.28 14.17 -15.60
N PRO A 80 -6.10 13.67 -15.18
CA PRO A 80 -4.79 13.85 -15.82
C PRO A 80 -4.61 13.05 -17.12
N ALA A 81 -4.16 13.72 -18.18
CA ALA A 81 -3.88 13.07 -19.46
C ALA A 81 -2.79 12.00 -19.30
N LEU A 82 -2.97 10.86 -19.97
CA LEU A 82 -2.06 9.72 -19.87
C LEU A 82 -0.97 9.79 -20.95
N ARG A 83 0.22 9.33 -20.57
CA ARG A 83 1.32 9.07 -21.51
C ARG A 83 1.19 7.69 -22.13
N ASN A 84 0.96 6.69 -21.29
CA ASN A 84 0.71 5.31 -21.66
C ASN A 84 0.16 4.51 -20.48
N TYR A 85 -0.34 3.32 -20.77
CA TYR A 85 -0.61 2.29 -19.78
C TYR A 85 -0.21 0.92 -20.31
N TYR A 86 -0.07 -0.06 -19.42
CA TYR A 86 -0.03 -1.47 -19.76
C TYR A 86 -0.94 -2.26 -18.82
N ILE A 87 -1.41 -3.41 -19.30
CA ILE A 87 -2.18 -4.39 -18.51
C ILE A 87 -1.51 -5.75 -18.70
N ILE A 88 -1.29 -6.45 -17.60
CA ILE A 88 -0.78 -7.82 -17.58
C ILE A 88 -1.79 -8.64 -16.77
N GLY A 89 -2.52 -9.51 -17.47
CA GLY A 89 -3.37 -10.53 -16.84
C GLY A 89 -2.61 -11.85 -16.68
N PHE A 90 -2.86 -12.56 -15.59
CA PHE A 90 -2.34 -13.91 -15.36
C PHE A 90 -3.37 -14.75 -14.59
N GLY A 91 -3.13 -16.06 -14.51
CA GLY A 91 -4.03 -16.96 -13.77
C GLY A 91 -4.14 -16.54 -12.30
N GLY A 92 -5.30 -16.05 -11.88
CA GLY A 92 -5.57 -15.58 -10.52
C GLY A 92 -5.39 -14.08 -10.27
N GLY A 93 -5.09 -13.27 -11.29
CA GLY A 93 -4.91 -11.83 -11.06
C GLY A 93 -4.55 -11.00 -12.28
N GLY A 94 -4.33 -9.72 -12.03
CA GLY A 94 -3.77 -8.82 -13.03
C GLY A 94 -3.07 -7.62 -12.40
N THR A 95 -2.20 -6.99 -13.17
CA THR A 95 -1.56 -5.73 -12.80
C THR A 95 -1.62 -4.73 -13.95
N LEU A 96 -1.69 -3.45 -13.61
CA LEU A 96 -1.64 -2.35 -14.55
C LEU A 96 -0.59 -1.35 -14.11
N GLY A 97 0.11 -0.76 -15.07
CA GLY A 97 0.93 0.43 -14.82
C GLY A 97 0.41 1.56 -15.67
N ILE A 98 0.04 2.67 -15.04
CA ILE A 98 -0.58 3.83 -15.68
C ILE A 98 0.32 5.04 -15.48
N ARG A 99 0.74 5.70 -16.56
CA ARG A 99 1.65 6.85 -16.49
C ARG A 99 0.94 8.12 -16.93
N ALA A 100 1.03 9.16 -16.10
CA ALA A 100 0.60 10.50 -16.47
C ALA A 100 1.55 11.13 -17.50
N LYS A 101 1.01 11.98 -18.37
CA LYS A 101 1.79 12.83 -19.28
C LYS A 101 2.51 13.94 -18.50
N ASP A 102 1.82 14.56 -17.56
CA ASP A 102 2.40 15.45 -16.55
C ASP A 102 2.70 14.68 -15.26
N GLN A 103 3.98 14.51 -14.97
CA GLN A 103 4.44 13.74 -13.81
C GLN A 103 4.17 14.43 -12.46
N SER A 104 3.92 15.75 -12.45
CA SER A 104 3.56 16.47 -11.23
C SER A 104 2.17 16.07 -10.71
N ARG A 105 1.33 15.48 -11.58
CA ARG A 105 -0.07 15.12 -11.32
C ARG A 105 -0.29 13.63 -11.02
N VAL A 106 0.77 12.87 -10.75
CA VAL A 106 0.64 11.41 -10.47
C VAL A 106 -0.22 11.12 -9.25
N LYS A 107 -0.23 11.98 -8.23
CA LYS A 107 -1.12 11.82 -7.06
C LYS A 107 -2.59 12.00 -7.41
N GLU A 108 -2.88 12.94 -8.31
CA GLU A 108 -4.24 13.14 -8.81
C GLU A 108 -4.67 11.94 -9.67
N LEU A 109 -3.76 11.44 -10.52
CA LEU A 109 -3.98 10.23 -11.29
C LEU A 109 -4.23 9.03 -10.38
N GLU A 110 -3.49 8.87 -9.28
CA GLU A 110 -3.71 7.80 -8.30
C GLU A 110 -5.14 7.85 -7.74
N GLN A 111 -5.61 9.04 -7.40
CA GLN A 111 -6.97 9.23 -6.90
C GLN A 111 -8.01 8.85 -7.95
N VAL A 112 -7.87 9.35 -9.18
CA VAL A 112 -8.75 9.00 -10.31
C VAL A 112 -8.77 7.49 -10.55
N VAL A 113 -7.59 6.85 -10.55
CA VAL A 113 -7.50 5.41 -10.72
C VAL A 113 -8.30 4.70 -9.64
N ARG A 114 -8.12 5.06 -8.36
CA ARG A 114 -8.82 4.46 -7.23
C ARG A 114 -10.34 4.66 -7.27
N THR A 115 -10.81 5.85 -7.62
CA THR A 115 -12.23 6.21 -7.49
C THR A 115 -13.05 5.98 -8.75
N GLU A 116 -12.43 6.03 -9.92
CA GLU A 116 -13.13 5.91 -11.21
C GLU A 116 -12.73 4.66 -11.98
N ILE A 117 -11.42 4.39 -12.09
CA ILE A 117 -10.94 3.34 -13.02
C ILE A 117 -11.17 1.95 -12.43
N ILE A 118 -10.75 1.71 -11.18
CA ILE A 118 -10.83 0.38 -10.55
C ILE A 118 -11.99 0.22 -9.57
N ALA A 119 -12.86 1.22 -9.46
CA ALA A 119 -14.00 1.18 -8.55
C ALA A 119 -15.18 0.40 -9.15
N GLY A 120 -16.01 -0.19 -8.27
CA GLY A 120 -17.31 -0.75 -8.63
C GLY A 120 -17.29 -2.13 -9.28
N PHE A 121 -16.16 -2.84 -9.26
CA PHE A 121 -16.13 -4.25 -9.68
C PHE A 121 -16.68 -5.16 -8.56
N PRO A 122 -17.69 -5.99 -8.83
CA PRO A 122 -18.27 -6.88 -7.82
C PRO A 122 -17.27 -7.98 -7.45
N ASP A 123 -17.08 -8.22 -6.15
CA ASP A 123 -16.20 -9.29 -5.61
C ASP A 123 -14.74 -9.26 -6.10
N VAL A 124 -14.28 -8.14 -6.68
CA VAL A 124 -12.91 -7.93 -7.11
C VAL A 124 -12.19 -7.03 -6.11
N ARG A 125 -11.07 -7.51 -5.57
CA ARG A 125 -10.18 -6.67 -4.77
C ARG A 125 -9.19 -5.99 -5.72
N ALA A 126 -9.26 -4.68 -5.82
CA ALA A 126 -8.33 -3.88 -6.60
C ALA A 126 -7.65 -2.83 -5.72
N PHE A 127 -6.36 -2.63 -5.93
CA PHE A 127 -5.55 -1.68 -5.20
C PHE A 127 -4.69 -0.86 -6.17
N ALA A 128 -4.56 0.44 -5.94
CA ALA A 128 -3.69 1.31 -6.73
C ALA A 128 -2.82 2.17 -5.83
N ALA A 129 -1.54 2.29 -6.17
CA ALA A 129 -0.63 3.24 -5.52
C ALA A 129 0.54 3.61 -6.41
N GLN A 130 1.12 4.78 -6.16
CA GLN A 130 2.40 5.14 -6.72
C GLN A 130 3.54 4.32 -6.08
N GLY A 131 4.10 3.41 -6.88
CA GLY A 131 5.22 2.56 -6.48
C GLY A 131 6.52 3.33 -6.20
N ASN A 132 7.42 2.69 -5.45
CA ASN A 132 8.78 3.20 -5.22
C ASN A 132 9.72 2.70 -6.32
N LEU A 133 10.59 3.56 -6.84
CA LEU A 133 11.55 3.24 -7.90
C LEU A 133 12.58 2.19 -7.45
N PHE A 134 12.91 2.19 -6.16
CA PHE A 134 13.84 1.24 -5.52
C PHE A 134 13.14 0.29 -4.54
N GLY A 135 11.87 -0.06 -4.81
CA GLY A 135 11.14 -1.04 -4.00
C GLY A 135 11.87 -2.39 -3.94
N GLY A 136 12.05 -2.93 -2.74
CA GLY A 136 12.74 -4.22 -2.50
C GLY A 136 14.25 -4.13 -2.26
N ILE A 137 14.89 -2.97 -2.50
CA ILE A 137 16.32 -2.74 -2.19
C ILE A 137 16.48 -1.88 -0.92
N ALA A 138 15.56 -0.94 -0.70
CA ALA A 138 15.47 -0.12 0.51
C ALA A 138 14.21 -0.46 1.32
N ALA A 139 14.17 -0.04 2.59
CA ALA A 139 13.03 -0.21 3.48
C ALA A 139 11.75 0.26 2.78
N ASP A 140 10.81 -0.65 2.57
CA ASP A 140 9.55 -0.44 1.84
C ASP A 140 8.51 0.37 2.65
N ARG A 141 8.92 0.93 3.80
CA ARG A 141 8.05 1.57 4.80
C ARG A 141 6.80 0.72 5.08
N SER A 142 6.94 -0.60 5.07
CA SER A 142 5.89 -1.54 5.43
C SER A 142 6.09 -2.09 6.84
N ILE A 143 4.99 -2.58 7.43
CA ILE A 143 5.02 -3.36 8.66
C ILE A 143 4.56 -4.76 8.30
N GLN A 144 5.43 -5.75 8.48
CA GLN A 144 5.09 -7.15 8.28
C GLN A 144 4.67 -7.78 9.60
N ILE A 145 3.49 -8.39 9.61
CA ILE A 145 2.95 -9.11 10.78
C ILE A 145 2.83 -10.58 10.40
N HIS A 146 3.60 -11.44 11.06
CA HIS A 146 3.57 -12.87 10.81
C HIS A 146 2.66 -13.56 11.83
N LEU A 147 1.60 -14.22 11.33
CA LEU A 147 0.68 -15.01 12.13
C LEU A 147 1.05 -16.50 12.02
N GLN A 148 1.13 -17.20 13.14
CA GLN A 148 1.47 -18.62 13.20
C GLN A 148 0.52 -19.36 14.16
N SER A 149 -0.03 -20.48 13.71
CA SER A 149 -0.90 -21.36 14.51
C SER A 149 -0.85 -22.78 13.96
N ARG A 150 -1.23 -23.76 14.80
CA ARG A 150 -1.49 -25.15 14.39
C ARG A 150 -2.92 -25.33 13.85
N ASP A 151 -3.82 -24.45 14.24
CA ASP A 151 -5.19 -24.40 13.73
C ASP A 151 -5.27 -23.45 12.55
N ILE A 152 -5.41 -24.00 11.35
CA ILE A 152 -5.47 -23.25 10.09
C ILE A 152 -6.79 -22.47 9.98
N GLN A 153 -7.90 -23.00 10.51
CA GLN A 153 -9.19 -22.31 10.44
C GLN A 153 -9.16 -21.08 11.36
N GLY A 154 -8.73 -21.25 12.61
CA GLY A 154 -8.53 -20.14 13.54
C GLY A 154 -7.51 -19.10 13.04
N LEU A 155 -6.48 -19.53 12.31
CA LEU A 155 -5.50 -18.62 11.70
C LEU A 155 -6.14 -17.69 10.66
N GLY A 156 -7.03 -18.23 9.81
CA GLY A 156 -7.78 -17.43 8.82
C GLY A 156 -8.71 -16.41 9.48
N GLU A 157 -9.44 -16.80 10.54
CA GLU A 157 -10.31 -15.89 11.29
C GLU A 157 -9.52 -14.74 11.95
N VAL A 158 -8.38 -15.06 12.57
CA VAL A 158 -7.51 -14.05 13.19
C VAL A 158 -6.91 -13.13 12.13
N ALA A 159 -6.49 -13.65 10.98
CA ALA A 159 -5.98 -12.85 9.88
C ALA A 159 -7.03 -11.86 9.34
N ARG A 160 -8.27 -12.31 9.14
CA ARG A 160 -9.40 -11.44 8.72
C ARG A 160 -9.67 -10.35 9.75
N LYS A 161 -9.80 -10.72 11.03
CA LYS A 161 -10.04 -9.76 12.11
C LYS A 161 -8.89 -8.77 12.26
N GLY A 162 -7.64 -9.24 12.10
CA GLY A 162 -6.46 -8.39 12.10
C GLY A 162 -6.49 -7.37 10.96
N GLN A 163 -6.86 -7.80 9.76
CA GLN A 163 -7.01 -6.89 8.61
C GLN A 163 -8.06 -5.81 8.87
N GLU A 164 -9.23 -6.17 9.43
CA GLU A 164 -10.28 -5.22 9.82
C GLU A 164 -9.77 -4.19 10.84
N LEU A 165 -9.12 -4.65 11.92
CA LEU A 165 -8.60 -3.78 12.98
C LEU A 165 -7.49 -2.85 12.48
N LEU A 166 -6.55 -3.36 11.69
CA LEU A 166 -5.44 -2.57 11.14
C LEU A 166 -5.95 -1.54 10.13
N THR A 167 -6.93 -1.90 9.30
CA THR A 167 -7.53 -0.97 8.34
C THR A 167 -8.23 0.18 9.08
N ALA A 168 -8.91 -0.11 10.18
CA ALA A 168 -9.53 0.90 11.03
C ALA A 168 -8.50 1.77 11.78
N ALA A 169 -7.41 1.18 12.28
CA ALA A 169 -6.37 1.87 13.04
C ALA A 169 -5.47 2.76 12.17
N PHE A 170 -5.29 2.40 10.89
CA PHE A 170 -4.42 3.11 9.95
C PHE A 170 -5.18 3.59 8.70
N PRO A 171 -6.00 4.66 8.80
CA PRO A 171 -6.71 5.20 7.65
C PRO A 171 -5.75 5.61 6.52
N GLY A 172 -6.01 5.12 5.30
CA GLY A 172 -5.19 5.38 4.12
C GLY A 172 -4.00 4.44 3.93
N ALA A 173 -3.70 3.57 4.90
CA ALA A 173 -2.74 2.48 4.72
C ALA A 173 -3.34 1.32 3.93
N VAL A 174 -2.47 0.54 3.32
CA VAL A 174 -2.82 -0.63 2.53
C VAL A 174 -2.61 -1.85 3.41
N VAL A 175 -3.69 -2.46 3.86
CA VAL A 175 -3.61 -3.67 4.69
C VAL A 175 -3.96 -4.88 3.84
N ASN A 176 -2.97 -5.74 3.62
CA ASN A 176 -3.11 -6.95 2.82
C ASN A 176 -2.69 -8.18 3.62
N ALA A 177 -3.45 -9.27 3.49
CA ALA A 177 -3.12 -10.57 4.09
C ALA A 177 -2.53 -11.48 3.00
N PHE A 178 -1.40 -12.13 3.32
CA PHE A 178 -0.75 -13.09 2.43
C PHE A 178 -0.30 -14.33 3.23
N PRO A 179 -0.81 -15.54 2.93
CA PRO A 179 -1.88 -15.84 1.98
C PRO A 179 -3.24 -15.26 2.40
N PRO A 180 -4.22 -15.14 1.49
CA PRO A 180 -5.57 -14.66 1.83
C PRO A 180 -6.22 -15.55 2.91
N PRO A 181 -6.99 -14.97 3.85
CA PRO A 181 -7.62 -15.71 4.94
C PRO A 181 -8.71 -16.70 4.48
N ASP A 182 -9.19 -16.57 3.25
CA ASP A 182 -10.19 -17.44 2.64
C ASP A 182 -9.54 -18.76 2.14
N PHE A 183 -9.07 -19.59 3.06
CA PHE A 183 -8.37 -20.86 2.75
C PHE A 183 -9.28 -21.95 2.16
N ALA A 184 -10.59 -21.84 2.32
CA ALA A 184 -11.57 -22.79 1.85
C ALA A 184 -12.52 -22.10 0.86
N SER A 185 -12.13 -22.04 -0.41
CA SER A 185 -13.07 -21.81 -1.50
C SER A 185 -13.56 -23.17 -2.00
N PRO A 186 -14.66 -23.73 -1.45
CA PRO A 186 -15.19 -25.00 -1.94
C PRO A 186 -15.54 -24.85 -3.42
N GLU A 187 -14.86 -25.60 -4.29
CA GLU A 187 -15.19 -25.69 -5.71
C GLU A 187 -16.32 -26.72 -5.87
N ILE A 188 -17.52 -26.28 -6.27
CA ILE A 188 -18.56 -27.21 -6.72
C ILE A 188 -18.27 -27.55 -8.18
N ARG A 189 -17.67 -28.72 -8.41
CA ARG A 189 -17.41 -29.24 -9.76
C ARG A 189 -18.60 -30.06 -10.24
N VAL A 190 -19.48 -29.44 -11.03
CA VAL A 190 -20.54 -30.17 -11.75
C VAL A 190 -19.90 -30.90 -12.92
N ARG A 191 -19.89 -32.23 -12.87
CA ARG A 191 -19.49 -33.08 -14.00
C ARG A 191 -20.77 -33.53 -14.74
N PRO A 192 -20.75 -33.60 -16.07
CA PRO A 192 -21.88 -34.11 -16.84
C PRO A 192 -22.23 -35.55 -16.47
#